data_AF-A0A533U2P8-F1
#
_entry.id   AF-A0A533U2P8-F1
#
_cell.length_a   1.000
_cell.length_b   1.000
_cell.length_c   1.000
_cell.angle_alpha   90.00
_cell.angle_beta   90.00
_cell.angle_gamma   90.00
#
_symmetry.space_group_name_H-M   'P 1'
#
loop_
_entity.id
_entity.type
_entity.pdbx_description
1 polymer ?
#
loop_
_entity_poly.entity_id
_entity_poly.type
_entity_poly.pdbx_seq_one_letter_code
_entity_poly.pdbx_strand_id
1 'polypeptide(L)'
;MAAEKPVQSLLPLEGTFYAVRLGAILILLSTTVPYLMLLNGFLFAGIFLAGVVALHKTILRFQVALTFREAFVLGCMVGFAGGVLSEAVSFFLIGLFHYRPERETLVFVIDKAFEMAKGRPDMLEQLQPLVVMKKQVLEPLSLTFVDLLMNITVAGTFYAPITGLGGAYAVRRLKRRVARG
;
A
#
# COMPACT_ATOMS: atom_id res chain seq x y z
N MET A 1 40.33 -7.58 -22.21
CA MET A 1 39.33 -6.50 -22.10
C MET A 1 38.04 -7.03 -22.68
N ALA A 2 37.13 -7.56 -21.85
CA ALA A 2 35.84 -8.04 -22.31
C ALA A 2 34.91 -6.84 -22.49
N ALA A 3 34.34 -6.68 -23.67
CA ALA A 3 33.40 -5.62 -23.98
C ALA A 3 32.17 -5.73 -23.06
N GLU A 4 32.00 -4.76 -22.16
CA GLU A 4 30.73 -4.54 -21.45
C GLU A 4 29.68 -4.19 -22.50
N LYS A 5 28.80 -5.15 -22.82
CA LYS A 5 27.59 -4.88 -23.60
C LYS A 5 26.76 -3.82 -22.85
N PRO A 6 26.16 -2.85 -23.55
CA PRO A 6 25.31 -1.87 -22.91
C PRO A 6 24.16 -2.61 -22.23
N VAL A 7 24.01 -2.39 -20.92
CA VAL A 7 22.90 -2.87 -20.11
C VAL A 7 21.62 -2.24 -20.65
N GLN A 8 20.99 -2.86 -21.64
CA GLN A 8 19.64 -2.49 -22.07
C GLN A 8 18.65 -3.12 -21.10
N SER A 9 18.50 -2.52 -19.91
CA SER A 9 17.44 -2.88 -18.95
C SER A 9 16.17 -2.10 -19.22
N LEU A 10 15.64 -2.20 -20.45
CA LEU A 10 14.29 -1.73 -20.74
C LEU A 10 13.34 -2.89 -20.54
N LEU A 11 12.56 -2.80 -19.45
CA LEU A 11 11.48 -3.74 -19.20
C LEU A 11 10.44 -3.58 -20.32
N PRO A 12 10.01 -4.67 -20.99
CA PRO A 12 9.01 -4.57 -22.04
C PRO A 12 7.73 -3.94 -21.49
N LEU A 13 6.99 -3.20 -22.32
CA LEU A 13 5.75 -2.51 -21.91
C LEU A 13 4.79 -3.46 -21.19
N GLU A 14 4.67 -4.70 -21.68
CA GLU A 14 3.87 -5.75 -21.05
C GLU A 14 4.29 -6.04 -19.60
N GLY A 15 5.58 -6.06 -19.31
CA GLY A 15 6.08 -6.29 -17.96
C GLY A 15 5.87 -5.08 -17.05
N THR A 16 5.95 -3.86 -17.58
CA THR A 16 5.59 -2.63 -16.86
C THR A 16 4.12 -2.64 -16.48
N PHE A 17 3.23 -2.95 -17.44
CA PHE A 17 1.79 -3.08 -17.19
C PHE A 17 1.49 -4.20 -16.19
N TYR A 18 2.17 -5.33 -16.30
CA TYR A 18 2.01 -6.44 -15.37
C TYR A 18 2.42 -6.04 -13.94
N ALA A 19 3.55 -5.37 -13.76
CA ALA A 19 4.01 -4.89 -12.46
C ALA A 19 3.01 -3.91 -11.84
N VAL A 20 2.58 -2.91 -12.62
CA VAL A 20 1.62 -1.88 -12.18
C VAL A 20 0.29 -2.51 -11.81
N ARG A 21 -0.27 -3.38 -12.66
CA ARG A 21 -1.54 -4.06 -12.39
C ARG A 21 -1.46 -4.92 -11.14
N LEU A 22 -0.42 -5.75 -11.02
CA LEU A 22 -0.29 -6.66 -9.89
C LEU A 22 -0.14 -5.90 -8.58
N GLY A 23 0.73 -4.88 -8.56
CA GLY A 23 0.93 -4.10 -7.35
C GLY A 23 -0.24 -3.18 -7.01
N ALA A 24 -0.96 -2.62 -8.00
CA ALA A 24 -2.18 -1.87 -7.75
C ALA A 24 -3.27 -2.73 -7.14
N ILE A 25 -3.43 -3.98 -7.59
CA ILE A 25 -4.36 -4.95 -6.97
C ILE A 25 -3.94 -5.27 -5.54
N LEU A 26 -2.63 -5.48 -5.30
CA LEU A 26 -2.14 -5.74 -3.94
C LEU A 26 -2.35 -4.55 -3.00
N ILE A 27 -2.10 -3.32 -3.49
CA ILE A 27 -2.37 -2.10 -2.73
C ILE A 27 -3.85 -2.02 -2.42
N LEU A 28 -4.72 -2.15 -3.42
CA LEU A 28 -6.17 -2.17 -3.25
C LEU A 28 -6.60 -3.17 -2.17
N LEU A 29 -6.18 -4.43 -2.29
CA LEU A 29 -6.50 -5.45 -1.28
C LEU A 29 -5.97 -5.09 0.11
N SER A 30 -4.77 -4.52 0.20
CA SER A 30 -4.19 -4.11 1.48
C SER A 30 -4.85 -2.88 2.09
N THR A 31 -5.54 -2.05 1.31
CA THR A 31 -6.20 -0.84 1.80
C THR A 31 -7.70 -1.01 1.99
N THR A 32 -8.34 -1.94 1.27
CA THR A 32 -9.79 -2.17 1.35
C THR A 32 -10.20 -3.37 2.18
N VAL A 33 -9.32 -4.35 2.42
CA VAL A 33 -9.65 -5.53 3.24
C VAL A 33 -9.28 -5.27 4.70
N PRO A 34 -10.22 -5.28 5.66
CA PRO A 34 -10.01 -4.83 7.05
C PRO A 34 -8.81 -5.48 7.75
N TYR A 35 -8.63 -6.79 7.61
CA TYR A 35 -7.50 -7.50 8.22
C TYR A 35 -6.16 -7.24 7.54
N LEU A 36 -6.16 -7.01 6.22
CA LEU A 36 -4.94 -6.65 5.49
C LEU A 36 -4.58 -5.17 5.70
N MET A 37 -5.56 -4.33 6.00
CA MET A 37 -5.37 -2.92 6.34
C MET A 37 -4.53 -2.74 7.61
N LEU A 38 -4.60 -3.69 8.55
CA LEU A 38 -3.71 -3.72 9.71
C LEU A 38 -2.22 -3.78 9.32
N LEU A 39 -1.87 -4.41 8.19
CA LEU A 39 -0.49 -4.42 7.69
C LEU A 39 -0.03 -3.00 7.32
N ASN A 40 -0.94 -2.14 6.88
CA ASN A 40 -0.64 -0.74 6.59
C ASN A 40 -0.54 0.11 7.85
N GLY A 41 -1.21 -0.29 8.94
CA GLY A 41 -1.00 0.29 10.27
C GLY A 41 0.44 0.11 10.80
N PHE A 42 1.13 -0.96 10.39
CA PHE A 42 2.56 -1.17 10.66
C PHE A 42 3.44 -0.50 9.60
N LEU A 43 3.56 0.83 9.66
CA LEU A 43 4.50 1.61 8.84
C LEU A 43 4.31 1.37 7.32
N PHE A 44 3.05 1.26 6.87
CA PHE A 44 2.69 0.99 5.47
C PHE A 44 3.31 -0.30 4.90
N ALA A 45 3.50 -1.34 5.74
CA ALA A 45 4.14 -2.57 5.33
C ALA A 45 3.39 -3.30 4.19
N GLY A 46 2.06 -3.21 4.13
CA GLY A 46 1.28 -3.78 3.02
C GLY A 46 1.62 -3.15 1.67
N ILE A 47 1.71 -1.81 1.62
CA ILE A 47 2.10 -1.04 0.43
C ILE A 47 3.56 -1.32 0.04
N PHE A 48 4.46 -1.37 1.03
CA PHE A 48 5.85 -1.77 0.79
C PHE A 48 5.94 -3.18 0.19
N LEU A 49 5.23 -4.15 0.77
CA LEU A 49 5.19 -5.53 0.29
C LEU A 49 4.58 -5.64 -1.11
N ALA A 50 3.58 -4.82 -1.44
CA ALA A 50 3.03 -4.76 -2.78
C ALA A 50 4.11 -4.42 -3.81
N GLY A 51 4.96 -3.43 -3.52
CA GLY A 51 6.11 -3.08 -4.36
C GLY A 51 7.15 -4.21 -4.46
N VAL A 52 7.47 -4.85 -3.32
CA VAL A 52 8.41 -5.99 -3.29
C VAL A 52 7.89 -7.13 -4.17
N VAL A 53 6.64 -7.55 -3.99
CA VAL A 53 6.05 -8.70 -4.67
C VAL A 53 5.85 -8.42 -6.16
N ALA A 54 5.35 -7.23 -6.51
CA ALA A 54 5.14 -6.83 -7.89
C ALA A 54 6.44 -6.88 -8.69
N LEU A 55 7.51 -6.26 -8.19
CA LEU A 55 8.79 -6.27 -8.92
C LEU A 55 9.49 -7.61 -8.85
N HIS A 56 9.43 -8.33 -7.73
CA HIS A 56 10.02 -9.66 -7.64
C HIS A 56 9.39 -10.62 -8.66
N LYS A 57 8.05 -10.64 -8.78
CA LYS A 57 7.36 -11.48 -9.77
C LYS A 57 7.62 -11.03 -11.19
N THR A 58 7.68 -9.74 -11.45
CA THR A 58 7.93 -9.20 -12.79
C THR A 58 9.36 -9.51 -13.26
N ILE A 59 10.35 -9.31 -12.40
CA ILE A 59 11.76 -9.63 -12.70
C ILE A 59 11.93 -11.12 -13.02
N LEU A 60 11.32 -12.00 -12.21
CA LEU A 60 11.42 -13.44 -12.44
C LEU A 60 10.67 -13.90 -13.70
N ARG A 61 9.51 -13.29 -14.01
CA ARG A 61 8.69 -13.67 -15.15
C ARG A 61 9.28 -13.24 -16.49
N PHE A 62 9.79 -12.01 -16.58
CA PHE A 62 10.34 -11.45 -17.82
C PHE A 62 11.87 -11.60 -17.91
N GLN A 63 12.50 -12.18 -16.88
CA GLN A 63 13.95 -12.37 -16.78
C GLN A 63 14.78 -11.11 -17.04
N VAL A 64 14.30 -9.95 -16.58
CA VAL A 64 14.96 -8.65 -16.80
C VAL A 64 15.80 -8.25 -15.60
N ALA A 65 17.06 -7.86 -15.85
CA ALA A 65 17.93 -7.29 -14.84
C ALA A 65 17.65 -5.79 -14.65
N LEU A 66 16.83 -5.45 -13.67
CA LEU A 66 16.57 -4.05 -13.31
C LEU A 66 17.69 -3.46 -12.44
N THR A 67 18.03 -2.20 -12.70
CA THR A 67 18.81 -1.37 -11.79
C THR A 67 17.98 -0.96 -10.57
N PHE A 68 18.64 -0.53 -9.49
CA PHE A 68 17.93 -0.01 -8.31
C PHE A 68 17.04 1.19 -8.63
N ARG A 69 17.50 2.07 -9.53
CA ARG A 69 16.77 3.26 -9.95
C ARG A 69 15.52 2.90 -10.75
N GLU A 70 15.62 2.00 -11.72
CA GLU A 70 14.46 1.57 -12.50
C GLU A 70 13.43 0.83 -11.65
N ALA A 71 13.88 -0.02 -10.73
CA ALA A 71 12.99 -0.69 -9.79
C ALA A 71 12.33 0.31 -8.82
N PHE A 72 13.04 1.34 -8.38
CA PHE A 72 12.43 2.40 -7.59
C PHE A 72 11.36 3.16 -8.38
N VAL A 73 11.67 3.60 -9.60
CA VAL A 73 10.72 4.35 -10.45
C VAL A 73 9.50 3.51 -10.81
N LEU A 74 9.70 2.25 -11.20
CA LEU A 74 8.60 1.33 -11.51
C LEU A 74 7.75 1.05 -10.27
N GLY A 75 8.38 0.89 -9.11
CA GLY A 75 7.67 0.77 -7.84
C GLY A 75 6.87 2.04 -7.49
N CYS A 76 7.39 3.24 -7.78
CA CYS A 76 6.65 4.49 -7.61
C CYS A 76 5.41 4.54 -8.51
N MET A 77 5.51 4.10 -9.77
CA MET A 77 4.36 4.00 -10.67
C MET A 77 3.29 3.04 -10.14
N VAL A 78 3.72 1.90 -9.60
CA VAL A 78 2.83 0.94 -8.93
C VAL A 78 2.12 1.60 -7.75
N GLY A 79 2.87 2.31 -6.89
CA GLY A 79 2.32 2.99 -5.71
C GLY A 79 1.33 4.09 -6.05
N PHE A 80 1.64 4.89 -7.06
CA PHE A 80 0.75 5.94 -7.55
C PHE A 80 -0.54 5.35 -8.13
N ALA A 81 -0.43 4.39 -9.04
CA ALA A 81 -1.59 3.73 -9.65
C ALA A 81 -2.44 2.99 -8.61
N GLY A 82 -1.81 2.32 -7.65
CA GLY A 82 -2.50 1.66 -6.55
C GLY A 82 -3.20 2.64 -5.61
N GLY A 83 -2.60 3.78 -5.30
CA GLY A 83 -3.21 4.86 -4.51
C GLY A 83 -4.45 5.45 -5.20
N VAL A 84 -4.32 5.80 -6.48
CA VAL A 84 -5.45 6.29 -7.29
C VAL A 84 -6.59 5.27 -7.32
N LEU A 85 -6.27 3.99 -7.58
CA LEU A 85 -7.25 2.92 -7.64
C LEU A 85 -7.92 2.68 -6.29
N SER A 86 -7.14 2.69 -5.20
CA SER A 86 -7.64 2.51 -3.84
C SER A 86 -8.66 3.58 -3.48
N GLU A 87 -8.34 4.85 -3.72
CA GLU A 87 -9.26 5.97 -3.42
C GLU A 87 -10.50 5.96 -4.31
N ALA A 88 -10.35 5.64 -5.60
CA ALA A 88 -11.49 5.51 -6.50
C ALA A 88 -12.46 4.41 -6.01
N VAL A 89 -11.95 3.25 -5.63
CA VAL A 89 -12.79 2.16 -5.10
C VAL A 89 -13.40 2.53 -3.76
N SER A 90 -12.64 3.16 -2.85
CA SER A 90 -13.17 3.67 -1.58
C SER A 90 -14.31 4.67 -1.79
N PHE A 91 -14.20 5.56 -2.77
CA PHE A 91 -15.27 6.49 -3.12
C PHE A 91 -16.55 5.76 -3.57
N PHE A 92 -16.43 4.74 -4.43
CA PHE A 92 -17.57 3.93 -4.84
C PHE A 92 -18.18 3.12 -3.69
N LEU A 93 -17.35 2.55 -2.80
CA LEU A 93 -17.81 1.82 -1.62
C LEU A 93 -18.58 2.71 -0.66
N ILE A 94 -18.11 3.95 -0.45
CA ILE A 94 -18.78 4.91 0.42
C ILE A 94 -20.06 5.44 -0.24
N GLY A 95 -19.99 5.80 -1.52
CA GLY A 95 -21.12 6.40 -2.25
C GLY A 95 -22.27 5.43 -2.54
N LEU A 96 -21.99 4.17 -2.88
CA LEU A 96 -23.02 3.19 -3.27
C LEU A 96 -23.43 2.27 -2.11
N PHE A 97 -22.46 1.78 -1.33
CA PHE A 97 -22.68 0.75 -0.32
C PHE A 97 -22.68 1.31 1.10
N HIS A 98 -22.43 2.62 1.29
CA HIS A 98 -22.21 3.24 2.61
C HIS A 98 -21.14 2.50 3.44
N TYR A 99 -20.26 1.76 2.75
CA TYR A 99 -19.26 0.91 3.37
C TYR A 99 -17.94 1.67 3.48
N ARG A 100 -17.38 1.67 4.69
CA ARG A 100 -16.08 2.26 5.00
C ARG A 100 -15.13 1.16 5.46
N PRO A 101 -14.17 0.73 4.63
CA PRO A 101 -13.18 -0.27 5.01
C PRO A 101 -12.45 0.07 6.32
N GLU A 102 -12.20 1.36 6.53
CA GLU A 102 -11.48 1.87 7.69
C GLU A 102 -12.27 1.74 9.00
N ARG A 103 -13.62 1.75 8.93
CA ARG A 103 -14.49 1.63 10.12
C ARG A 103 -14.26 0.32 10.84
N GLU A 104 -14.26 -0.79 10.10
CA GLU A 104 -14.19 -2.12 10.69
C GLU A 104 -12.87 -2.33 11.41
N THR A 105 -11.78 -1.88 10.80
CA THR A 105 -10.44 -1.93 11.38
C THR A 105 -10.32 -1.06 12.62
N LEU A 106 -10.81 0.19 12.57
CA LEU A 106 -10.78 1.12 13.71
C LEU A 106 -11.65 0.63 14.88
N VAL A 107 -12.86 0.15 14.60
CA VAL A 107 -13.75 -0.41 15.63
C VAL A 107 -13.09 -1.63 16.28
N PHE A 108 -12.49 -2.53 15.50
CA PHE A 108 -11.78 -3.69 16.03
C PHE A 108 -10.61 -3.28 16.96
N VAL A 109 -9.78 -2.32 16.55
CA VAL A 109 -8.65 -1.85 17.37
C VAL A 109 -9.14 -1.18 18.64
N ILE A 110 -10.17 -0.35 18.56
CA ILE A 110 -10.77 0.34 19.71
C ILE A 110 -11.36 -0.67 20.68
N ASP A 111 -12.14 -1.64 20.20
CA ASP A 111 -12.76 -2.66 21.04
C ASP A 111 -11.70 -3.52 21.73
N LYS A 112 -10.60 -3.86 21.04
CA LYS A 112 -9.45 -4.53 21.66
C LYS A 112 -8.74 -3.66 22.70
N ALA A 113 -8.59 -2.37 22.47
CA ALA A 113 -8.01 -1.45 23.46
C ALA A 113 -8.87 -1.36 24.72
N PHE A 114 -10.21 -1.32 24.58
CA PHE A 114 -11.14 -1.37 25.69
C PHE A 114 -11.11 -2.71 26.45
N GLU A 115 -10.98 -3.84 25.75
CA GLU A 115 -10.79 -5.14 26.39
C GLU A 115 -9.50 -5.20 27.22
N MET A 116 -8.39 -4.65 26.70
CA MET A 116 -7.11 -4.61 27.43
C MET A 116 -7.15 -3.66 28.64
N ALA A 117 -8.01 -2.64 28.61
CA ALA A 117 -8.19 -1.71 29.72
C ALA A 117 -9.22 -2.16 30.76
N LYS A 118 -9.93 -3.28 30.56
CA LYS A 118 -10.83 -3.84 31.58
C LYS A 118 -10.02 -4.18 32.84
N GLY A 119 -10.30 -3.45 33.92
CA GLY A 119 -9.60 -3.59 35.21
C GLY A 119 -8.53 -2.54 35.49
N ARG A 120 -8.31 -1.55 34.61
CA ARG A 120 -7.41 -0.40 34.86
C ARG A 120 -8.13 0.93 34.65
N PRO A 121 -8.63 1.57 35.72
CA PRO A 121 -9.38 2.83 35.61
C PRO A 121 -8.55 3.97 34.99
N ASP A 122 -7.25 4.03 35.26
CA ASP A 122 -6.35 5.05 34.70
C ASP A 122 -6.21 4.96 33.16
N MET A 123 -6.35 3.76 32.59
CA MET A 123 -6.33 3.56 31.14
C MET A 123 -7.68 3.94 30.50
N LEU A 124 -8.80 3.84 31.22
CA LEU A 124 -10.11 4.16 30.67
C LEU A 124 -10.27 5.67 30.39
N GLU A 125 -9.69 6.53 31.23
CA GLU A 125 -9.67 7.98 30.97
C GLU A 125 -8.82 8.32 29.74
N GLN A 126 -7.69 7.64 29.55
CA GLN A 126 -6.85 7.81 28.35
C GLN A 126 -7.51 7.30 27.06
N LEU A 127 -8.53 6.43 27.17
CA LEU A 127 -9.29 5.90 26.04
C LEU A 127 -10.54 6.74 25.70
N GLN A 128 -10.93 7.74 26.50
CA GLN A 128 -12.00 8.68 26.16
C GLN A 128 -11.85 9.35 24.77
N PRO A 129 -10.65 9.83 24.35
CA PRO A 129 -10.50 10.37 23.00
C PRO A 129 -10.79 9.33 21.90
N LEU A 130 -10.54 8.04 22.15
CA LEU A 130 -10.90 6.98 21.19
C LEU A 130 -12.41 6.75 21.10
N VAL A 131 -13.18 7.06 22.15
CA VAL A 131 -14.66 7.02 22.10
C VAL A 131 -15.20 8.12 21.20
N VAL A 132 -14.63 9.33 21.31
CA VAL A 132 -15.00 10.46 20.43
C VAL A 132 -14.65 10.12 18.98
N MET A 133 -13.48 9.53 18.76
CA MET A 133 -13.06 9.06 17.43
C MET A 133 -14.00 7.98 16.88
N LYS A 134 -14.43 7.00 17.71
CA LYS A 134 -15.42 5.97 17.32
C LYS A 134 -16.73 6.60 16.85
N LYS A 135 -17.23 7.62 17.55
CA LYS A 135 -18.47 8.34 17.19
C LYS A 135 -18.33 9.11 15.87
N GLN A 136 -17.23 9.84 15.67
CA GLN A 136 -16.97 10.57 14.43
C GLN A 136 -16.80 9.63 13.23
N VAL A 137 -16.15 8.48 13.46
CA VAL A 137 -15.98 7.44 12.44
C VAL A 137 -17.33 6.86 12.02
N LEU A 138 -18.30 6.78 12.92
CA LEU A 138 -19.68 6.29 12.70
C LEU A 138 -20.62 7.30 12.01
N GLU A 139 -20.26 8.57 11.90
CA GLU A 139 -21.07 9.56 11.17
C GLU A 139 -20.97 9.38 9.64
N PRO A 140 -22.09 9.56 8.90
CA PRO A 140 -22.09 9.48 7.46
C PRO A 140 -21.31 10.68 6.88
N LEU A 141 -20.20 10.39 6.20
CA LEU A 141 -19.45 11.43 5.49
C LEU A 141 -20.03 11.61 4.10
N SER A 142 -20.45 12.83 3.79
CA SER A 142 -20.62 13.29 2.41
C SER A 142 -19.24 13.60 1.83
N LEU A 143 -18.70 12.72 0.99
CA LEU A 143 -17.46 13.00 0.25
C LEU A 143 -17.78 13.88 -0.96
N THR A 144 -17.15 15.06 -1.01
CA THR A 144 -17.21 15.92 -2.20
C THR A 144 -16.20 15.43 -3.24
N PHE A 145 -16.44 15.70 -4.53
CA PHE A 145 -15.47 15.37 -5.59
C PHE A 145 -14.09 16.01 -5.37
N VAL A 146 -14.04 17.18 -4.73
CA VAL A 146 -12.79 17.85 -4.34
C VAL A 146 -12.02 17.04 -3.29
N ASP A 147 -12.72 16.46 -2.32
CA ASP A 147 -12.12 15.60 -1.29
C ASP A 147 -11.53 14.33 -1.91
N LEU A 148 -12.22 13.75 -2.91
CA LEU A 148 -11.72 12.63 -3.68
C LEU A 148 -10.40 12.96 -4.39
N LEU A 149 -10.33 14.09 -5.10
CA LEU A 149 -9.11 14.50 -5.80
C LEU A 149 -7.95 14.76 -4.84
N MET A 150 -8.23 15.37 -3.68
CA MET A 150 -7.23 15.58 -2.63
C MET A 150 -6.74 14.25 -2.08
N ASN A 151 -7.64 13.32 -1.76
CA ASN A 151 -7.26 12.00 -1.25
C ASN A 151 -6.47 11.18 -2.27
N ILE A 152 -6.87 11.18 -3.55
CA ILE A 152 -6.10 10.53 -4.63
C ILE A 152 -4.68 11.10 -4.71
N THR A 153 -4.56 12.43 -4.63
CA THR A 153 -3.26 13.10 -4.72
C THR A 153 -2.38 12.74 -3.53
N VAL A 154 -2.94 12.79 -2.32
CA VAL A 154 -2.22 12.45 -1.08
C VAL A 154 -1.83 10.96 -1.10
N ALA A 155 -2.78 10.05 -1.29
CA ALA A 155 -2.53 8.62 -1.33
C ALA A 155 -1.52 8.24 -2.41
N GLY A 156 -1.68 8.73 -3.64
CA GLY A 156 -0.74 8.47 -4.73
C GLY A 156 0.67 8.97 -4.42
N THR A 157 0.81 10.16 -3.85
CA THR A 157 2.11 10.76 -3.53
C THR A 157 2.80 10.07 -2.36
N PHE A 158 2.05 9.64 -1.33
CA PHE A 158 2.61 8.93 -0.18
C PHE A 158 2.91 7.46 -0.49
N TYR A 159 2.05 6.81 -1.27
CA TYR A 159 2.22 5.38 -1.58
C TYR A 159 3.37 5.16 -2.55
N ALA A 160 3.56 6.07 -3.53
CA ALA A 160 4.63 5.98 -4.51
C ALA A 160 6.04 5.72 -3.92
N PRO A 161 6.61 6.57 -3.04
CA PRO A 161 7.95 6.35 -2.51
C PRO A 161 8.06 5.07 -1.68
N ILE A 162 7.04 4.71 -0.90
CA ILE A 162 7.02 3.50 -0.08
C ILE A 162 7.07 2.24 -0.95
N THR A 163 6.23 2.22 -2.00
CA THR A 163 6.19 1.13 -2.97
C THR A 163 7.48 1.07 -3.80
N GLY A 164 8.05 2.23 -4.13
CA GLY A 164 9.36 2.38 -4.78
C GLY A 164 10.50 1.77 -3.97
N LEU A 165 10.54 2.03 -2.64
CA LEU A 165 11.50 1.41 -1.74
C LEU A 165 11.33 -0.12 -1.69
N GLY A 166 10.09 -0.60 -1.69
CA GLY A 166 9.79 -2.04 -1.81
C GLY A 166 10.34 -2.64 -3.10
N GLY A 167 10.17 -1.93 -4.21
CA GLY A 167 10.73 -2.33 -5.50
C GLY A 167 12.26 -2.43 -5.49
N ALA A 168 12.96 -1.41 -4.98
CA ALA A 168 14.42 -1.42 -4.85
C ALA A 168 14.90 -2.54 -3.91
N TYR A 169 14.16 -2.83 -2.84
CA TYR A 169 14.44 -3.95 -1.93
C TYR A 169 14.33 -5.31 -2.64
N ALA A 170 13.35 -5.50 -3.53
CA ALA A 170 13.23 -6.73 -4.33
C ALA A 170 14.48 -6.99 -5.17
N VAL A 171 15.02 -5.97 -5.84
CA VAL A 171 16.28 -6.07 -6.60
C VAL A 171 17.45 -6.40 -5.67
N ARG A 172 17.55 -5.74 -4.51
CA ARG A 172 18.62 -6.03 -3.52
C ARG A 172 18.59 -7.49 -3.09
N ARG A 173 17.39 -8.02 -2.80
CA ARG A 173 17.19 -9.40 -2.37
C ARG A 173 17.57 -10.40 -3.46
N LEU A 174 17.20 -10.12 -4.71
CA LEU A 174 17.55 -10.95 -5.86
C LEU A 174 19.06 -10.97 -6.12
N LYS A 175 19.71 -9.80 -6.14
CA LYS A 175 21.18 -9.70 -6.30
C LYS A 175 21.94 -10.47 -5.20
N ARG A 176 21.47 -10.39 -3.95
CA ARG A 176 22.05 -11.15 -2.83
C ARG A 176 21.88 -12.66 -2.94
N ARG A 177 20.80 -13.14 -3.57
CA ARG A 177 20.61 -14.58 -3.82
C ARG A 177 21.56 -15.10 -4.88
N VAL A 178 21.74 -14.34 -5.96
CA VAL A 178 22.69 -14.68 -7.03
C VAL A 178 24.13 -14.71 -6.52
N ALA A 179 24.52 -13.77 -5.65
CA ALA A 179 25.88 -13.74 -5.10
C ALA A 179 26.20 -14.85 -4.05
N ARG A 180 25.20 -15.65 -3.65
CA ARG A 180 25.34 -16.71 -2.63
C ARG A 180 25.23 -18.13 -3.21
N GLY A 181 24.84 -18.25 -4.48
CA GLY A 181 24.82 -19.51 -5.22
C GLY A 181 25.94 -19.52 -6.26
#